data_AF-A0A0U0WG04-F1
#
_entry.id   AF-A0A0U0WG04-F1
#
_cell.length_a   1.000
_cell.length_b   1.000
_cell.length_c   1.000
_cell.angle_alpha   90.00
_cell.angle_beta   90.00
_cell.angle_gamma   90.00
#
_symmetry.space_group_name_H-M   'P 1'
#
loop_
_entity.id
_entity.type
_entity.pdbx_description
1 polymer ?
#
loop_
_entity_poly.entity_id
_entity_poly.type
_entity_poly.pdbx_seq_one_letter_code
_entity_poly.pdbx_strand_id
1 'polypeptide(L)'
;MRRRSAGVPLCVAVVAALSTAAPAGAGDGECPIILPAADRLEKAFELVSASGTPPYVAGQVRNALSPLYGLTSPAAIDLRIRSDMLASSIDASDPYRPASPAQTAGDLAAARQQLAAARDYCAP
;
A
#
# COMPACT_ATOMS: atom_id res chain seq x y z
N MET A 1 45.68 36.93 53.69
CA MET A 1 46.22 35.70 53.09
C MET A 1 45.07 34.96 52.41
N ARG A 2 44.99 34.97 51.07
CA ARG A 2 45.11 33.77 50.18
C ARG A 2 44.19 32.61 50.65
N ARG A 3 43.18 32.14 49.91
CA ARG A 3 43.17 31.72 48.50
C ARG A 3 41.75 31.70 47.93
N ARG A 4 41.63 32.07 46.65
CA ARG A 4 40.57 31.68 45.71
C ARG A 4 40.60 30.16 45.52
N SER A 5 39.43 29.53 45.44
CA SER A 5 39.26 28.22 44.79
C SER A 5 37.95 28.26 44.01
N ALA A 6 38.09 28.31 42.69
CA ALA A 6 37.04 28.18 41.70
C ALA A 6 36.82 26.69 41.36
N GLY A 7 35.67 26.37 40.75
CA GLY A 7 35.37 25.08 40.11
C GLY A 7 34.26 24.33 40.85
N VAL A 8 33.23 23.76 40.23
CA VAL A 8 33.06 23.30 38.84
C VAL A 8 31.53 23.25 38.57
N PRO A 9 31.01 23.73 37.43
CA PRO A 9 29.64 23.43 37.02
C PRO A 9 29.59 22.00 36.47
N LEU A 10 28.81 21.14 37.12
CA LEU A 10 28.48 19.80 36.62
C LEU A 10 27.50 19.95 35.44
N CYS A 11 28.05 20.07 34.23
CA CYS A 11 27.29 19.92 33.00
C CYS A 11 26.97 18.44 32.80
N VAL A 12 25.75 18.03 33.12
CA VAL A 12 25.22 16.72 32.74
C VAL A 12 24.90 16.78 31.25
N ALA A 13 25.81 16.30 30.42
CA ALA A 13 25.56 16.09 29.00
C ALA A 13 24.56 14.93 28.86
N VAL A 14 23.28 15.25 28.68
CA VAL A 14 22.32 14.32 28.10
C VAL A 14 22.74 14.12 26.65
N VAL A 15 23.50 13.06 26.40
CA VAL A 15 23.64 12.52 25.06
C VAL A 15 22.30 11.87 24.73
N ALA A 16 21.36 12.70 24.29
CA ALA A 16 20.27 12.22 23.48
C ALA A 16 20.93 11.60 22.25
N ALA A 17 21.08 10.27 22.28
CA ALA A 17 21.26 9.47 21.09
C ALA A 17 19.99 9.68 20.26
N LEU A 18 19.95 10.81 19.56
CA LEU A 18 19.10 11.02 18.41
C LEU A 18 19.46 9.87 17.49
N SER A 19 18.62 8.85 17.52
CA SER A 19 18.53 7.83 16.50
C SER A 19 18.47 8.59 15.19
N THR A 20 19.62 8.71 14.54
CA THR A 20 19.69 8.95 13.11
C THR A 20 19.09 7.69 12.50
N ALA A 21 17.77 7.61 12.49
CA ALA A 21 17.05 6.77 11.56
C ALA A 21 17.64 7.18 10.21
N ALA A 22 18.47 6.29 9.67
CA ALA A 22 18.89 6.41 8.29
C ALA A 22 17.62 6.67 7.47
N PRO A 23 17.65 7.59 6.49
CA PRO A 23 16.52 7.68 5.59
C PRO A 23 16.33 6.26 5.04
N ALA A 24 15.13 5.72 5.20
CA ALA A 24 14.74 4.47 4.55
C ALA A 24 14.59 4.78 3.04
N GLY A 25 15.71 5.11 2.40
CA GLY A 25 15.92 5.04 0.96
C GLY A 25 16.49 3.67 0.63
N ALA A 26 15.86 2.62 1.15
CA ALA A 26 16.02 1.27 0.65
C ALA A 26 14.65 0.97 0.05
N GLY A 27 14.49 1.19 -1.25
CA GLY A 27 13.26 0.80 -1.94
C GLY A 27 12.95 -0.63 -1.52
N ASP A 28 11.81 -0.83 -0.87
CA ASP A 28 11.44 -2.12 -0.35
C ASP A 28 11.65 -3.16 -1.45
N GLY A 29 12.30 -4.29 -1.14
CA GLY A 29 12.68 -5.28 -2.15
C GLY A 29 11.51 -5.83 -2.97
N GLU A 30 10.28 -5.53 -2.51
CA GLU A 30 9.02 -5.84 -3.14
C GLU A 30 8.57 -4.81 -4.19
N CYS A 31 9.06 -3.56 -4.16
CA CYS A 31 8.68 -2.51 -5.12
C CYS A 31 8.91 -2.84 -6.60
N PRO A 32 9.98 -3.56 -6.98
CA PRO A 32 10.13 -4.10 -8.34
C PRO A 32 9.02 -5.06 -8.79
N ILE A 33 8.23 -5.61 -7.84
CA ILE A 33 7.08 -6.49 -8.11
C ILE A 33 5.77 -5.71 -7.98
N ILE A 34 5.66 -4.82 -6.97
CA ILE A 34 4.46 -4.02 -6.70
C ILE A 34 4.16 -3.08 -7.87
N LEU A 35 5.15 -2.33 -8.37
CA LEU A 35 4.92 -1.33 -9.42
C LEU A 35 4.38 -1.96 -10.72
N PRO A 36 4.99 -3.04 -11.28
CA PRO A 36 4.42 -3.69 -12.46
C PRO A 36 3.03 -4.30 -12.23
N ALA A 37 2.75 -4.80 -11.01
CA ALA A 37 1.41 -5.30 -10.68
C ALA A 37 0.38 -4.16 -10.60
N ALA A 38 0.76 -3.02 -10.01
CA ALA A 38 -0.07 -1.82 -9.96
C ALA A 38 -0.43 -1.31 -11.37
N ASP A 39 0.53 -1.30 -12.31
CA ASP A 39 0.26 -0.88 -13.70
C ASP A 39 -0.68 -1.84 -14.44
N ARG A 40 -0.60 -3.15 -14.17
CA ARG A 40 -1.55 -4.12 -14.72
C ARG A 40 -2.94 -3.95 -14.10
N LEU A 41 -3.00 -3.67 -12.80
CA LEU A 41 -4.26 -3.43 -12.10
C LEU A 41 -4.95 -2.15 -12.58
N GLU A 42 -4.21 -1.07 -12.80
CA GLU A 42 -4.76 0.18 -13.34
C GLU A 42 -5.48 -0.07 -14.67
N LYS A 43 -4.83 -0.77 -15.60
CA LYS A 43 -5.44 -1.14 -16.90
C LYS A 43 -6.67 -2.01 -16.74
N ALA A 44 -6.67 -2.96 -15.81
CA ALA A 44 -7.85 -3.78 -15.54
C ALA A 44 -9.00 -2.95 -14.93
N PHE A 45 -8.68 -1.99 -14.06
CA PHE A 45 -9.66 -1.09 -13.42
C PHE A 45 -10.31 -0.12 -14.40
N GLU A 46 -9.65 0.23 -15.50
CA GLU A 46 -10.22 1.05 -16.59
C GLU A 46 -11.35 0.32 -17.35
N LEU A 47 -11.39 -1.01 -17.30
CA LEU A 47 -12.44 -1.81 -17.93
C LEU A 47 -13.72 -1.92 -17.07
N VAL A 48 -13.68 -1.44 -15.83
CA VAL A 48 -14.81 -1.50 -14.90
C VAL A 48 -15.73 -0.32 -15.15
N SER A 49 -16.97 -0.60 -15.52
CA SER A 49 -18.02 0.39 -15.78
C SER A 49 -19.18 0.27 -14.79
N ALA A 50 -19.71 1.43 -14.38
CA ALA A 50 -20.92 1.53 -13.57
C ALA A 50 -22.19 1.06 -14.31
N SER A 51 -22.19 1.08 -15.65
CA SER A 51 -23.32 0.58 -16.46
C SER A 51 -23.36 -0.95 -16.56
N GLY A 52 -22.36 -1.64 -15.99
CA GLY A 52 -22.19 -3.08 -16.08
C GLY A 52 -20.77 -3.43 -16.51
N THR A 53 -20.13 -4.33 -15.76
CA THR A 53 -18.79 -4.83 -16.04
C THR A 53 -18.90 -6.30 -16.45
N PRO A 54 -18.34 -6.71 -17.59
CA PRO A 54 -18.34 -8.12 -17.99
C PRO A 54 -17.63 -9.02 -16.97
N PRO A 55 -18.15 -10.21 -16.63
CA PRO A 55 -17.55 -11.10 -15.61
C PRO A 55 -16.09 -11.48 -15.88
N TYR A 56 -15.66 -11.55 -17.15
CA TYR A 56 -14.27 -11.88 -17.50
C TYR A 56 -13.27 -10.86 -16.95
N VAL A 57 -13.69 -9.62 -16.66
CA VAL A 57 -12.84 -8.57 -16.09
C VAL A 57 -12.37 -8.98 -14.69
N ALA A 58 -13.17 -9.73 -13.92
CA ALA A 58 -12.73 -10.29 -12.63
C ALA A 58 -11.49 -11.17 -12.79
N GLY A 59 -11.44 -11.99 -13.85
CA GLY A 59 -10.28 -12.80 -14.19
C GLY A 59 -9.05 -11.96 -14.54
N GLN A 60 -9.24 -10.83 -15.23
CA GLN A 60 -8.15 -9.91 -15.53
C GLN A 60 -7.58 -9.24 -14.28
N VAL A 61 -8.45 -8.81 -13.36
CA VAL A 61 -8.04 -8.25 -12.06
C VAL A 61 -7.27 -9.29 -11.23
N ARG A 62 -7.76 -10.52 -11.14
CA ARG A 62 -7.08 -11.62 -10.41
C ARG A 62 -5.73 -11.99 -11.03
N ASN A 63 -5.63 -12.00 -12.35
CA ASN A 63 -4.34 -12.18 -13.03
C ASN A 63 -3.37 -11.03 -12.75
N ALA A 64 -3.85 -9.79 -12.74
CA ALA A 64 -3.03 -8.61 -12.48
C ALA A 64 -2.50 -8.55 -11.04
N LEU A 65 -3.31 -8.91 -10.03
CA LEU A 65 -2.88 -8.96 -8.62
C LEU A 65 -2.06 -10.20 -8.26
N SER A 66 -2.03 -11.23 -9.12
CA SER A 66 -1.34 -12.50 -8.81
C SER A 66 0.13 -12.37 -8.34
N PRO A 67 0.95 -11.43 -8.86
CA PRO A 67 2.33 -11.27 -8.37
C PRO A 67 2.43 -10.73 -6.94
N LEU A 68 1.33 -10.20 -6.39
CA LEU A 68 1.28 -9.68 -5.02
C LEU A 68 1.12 -10.79 -3.98
N TYR A 69 0.78 -12.02 -4.39
CA TYR A 69 0.77 -13.16 -3.46
C TYR A 69 2.19 -13.52 -3.03
N GLY A 70 2.40 -13.65 -1.72
CA GLY A 70 3.71 -13.93 -1.13
C GLY A 70 4.49 -12.68 -0.70
N LEU A 71 4.04 -11.49 -1.11
CA LEU A 71 4.55 -10.23 -0.59
C LEU A 71 3.98 -9.95 0.81
N THR A 72 4.75 -9.21 1.60
CA THR A 72 4.53 -9.00 3.03
C THR A 72 4.39 -7.54 3.42
N SER A 73 4.77 -6.60 2.54
CA SER A 73 4.54 -5.19 2.79
C SER A 73 3.04 -4.88 2.93
N PRO A 74 2.67 -3.93 3.81
CA PRO A 74 1.29 -3.47 3.91
C PRO A 74 0.72 -3.00 2.56
N ALA A 75 1.53 -2.27 1.78
CA ALA A 75 1.15 -1.79 0.45
C ALA A 75 0.76 -2.93 -0.51
N ALA A 76 1.53 -4.02 -0.54
CA ALA A 76 1.20 -5.18 -1.38
C ALA A 76 -0.04 -5.93 -0.88
N ILE A 77 -0.15 -6.14 0.44
CA ILE A 77 -1.26 -6.87 1.06
C ILE A 77 -2.58 -6.13 0.86
N ASP A 78 -2.61 -4.83 1.14
CA ASP A 78 -3.83 -4.01 1.05
C ASP A 78 -4.30 -3.87 -0.40
N LEU A 79 -3.37 -3.62 -1.34
CA LEU A 79 -3.68 -3.59 -2.77
C LEU A 79 -4.25 -4.93 -3.25
N ARG A 80 -3.65 -6.05 -2.86
CA ARG A 80 -4.13 -7.39 -3.19
C ARG A 80 -5.55 -7.61 -2.68
N ILE A 81 -5.80 -7.33 -1.40
CA ILE A 81 -7.10 -7.54 -0.75
C ILE A 81 -8.19 -6.70 -1.42
N ARG A 82 -7.94 -5.40 -1.64
CA ARG A 82 -8.94 -4.53 -2.28
C ARG A 82 -9.20 -4.90 -3.73
N SER A 83 -8.18 -5.33 -4.46
CA SER A 83 -8.33 -5.79 -5.84
C SER A 83 -9.13 -7.09 -5.93
N ASP A 84 -8.91 -8.04 -5.02
CA ASP A 84 -9.66 -9.30 -4.99
C ASP A 84 -11.13 -9.10 -4.57
N MET A 85 -11.39 -8.17 -3.64
CA MET A 85 -12.77 -7.76 -3.32
C MET A 85 -13.49 -7.15 -4.53
N LEU A 86 -12.80 -6.28 -5.30
CA LEU A 86 -13.35 -5.75 -6.55
C LEU A 86 -13.64 -6.89 -7.54
N ALA A 87 -12.70 -7.82 -7.74
CA ALA A 87 -12.91 -8.96 -8.65
C ALA A 87 -14.14 -9.78 -8.25
N SER A 88 -14.29 -10.08 -6.96
CA SER A 88 -15.44 -10.83 -6.42
C SER A 88 -16.76 -10.07 -6.55
N SER A 89 -16.73 -8.73 -6.51
CA SER A 89 -17.91 -7.90 -6.78
C SER A 89 -18.33 -7.90 -8.26
N ILE A 90 -17.37 -8.11 -9.18
CA ILE A 90 -17.61 -8.12 -10.64
C ILE A 90 -18.26 -9.43 -11.09
N ASP A 91 -17.78 -10.57 -10.59
CA ASP A 91 -18.30 -11.88 -10.98
C ASP A 91 -19.30 -12.48 -9.98
N ALA A 92 -19.63 -11.74 -8.93
CA ALA A 92 -20.52 -12.14 -7.85
C ALA A 92 -20.11 -13.46 -7.18
N SER A 93 -18.80 -13.71 -7.06
CA SER A 93 -18.29 -14.96 -6.48
C SER A 93 -18.36 -15.02 -4.95
N ASP A 94 -18.56 -13.88 -4.27
CA ASP A 94 -18.68 -13.83 -2.81
C ASP A 94 -20.15 -13.95 -2.36
N PRO A 95 -20.57 -15.10 -1.78
CA PRO A 95 -21.96 -15.32 -1.37
C PRO A 95 -22.36 -14.46 -0.16
N TYR A 96 -21.40 -13.93 0.61
CA TYR A 96 -21.67 -13.10 1.78
C TYR A 96 -21.77 -11.61 1.41
N ARG A 97 -21.46 -11.25 0.17
CA ARG A 97 -21.36 -9.87 -0.28
C ARG A 97 -22.05 -9.69 -1.64
N PRO A 98 -23.39 -9.58 -1.66
CA PRO A 98 -24.15 -9.53 -2.89
C PRO A 98 -23.67 -8.42 -3.83
N ALA A 99 -23.37 -8.78 -5.07
CA ALA A 99 -22.94 -7.83 -6.08
C ALA A 99 -24.05 -6.83 -6.42
N SER A 100 -23.70 -5.55 -6.43
CA SER A 100 -24.58 -4.47 -6.91
C SER A 100 -23.73 -3.38 -7.55
N PRO A 101 -24.28 -2.55 -8.46
CA PRO A 101 -23.51 -1.49 -9.10
C PRO A 101 -22.85 -0.51 -8.10
N ALA A 102 -23.55 -0.20 -7.00
CA ALA A 102 -23.01 0.64 -5.93
C ALA A 102 -21.87 -0.06 -5.19
N GLN A 103 -21.98 -1.37 -4.94
CA GLN A 103 -20.95 -2.18 -4.31
C GLN A 103 -19.68 -2.22 -5.17
N THR A 104 -19.81 -2.54 -6.46
CA THR A 104 -18.69 -2.57 -7.41
C THR A 104 -18.02 -1.20 -7.53
N ALA A 105 -18.80 -0.11 -7.58
CA ALA A 105 -18.24 1.24 -7.61
C ALA A 105 -17.45 1.59 -6.34
N GLY A 106 -17.96 1.21 -5.16
CA GLY A 106 -17.26 1.39 -3.88
C GLY A 106 -15.96 0.57 -3.79
N ASP A 107 -16.00 -0.68 -4.25
CA ASP A 107 -14.81 -1.54 -4.28
C ASP A 107 -13.76 -1.03 -5.28
N LEU A 108 -14.19 -0.51 -6.43
CA LEU A 108 -13.31 0.12 -7.41
C LEU A 108 -12.63 1.36 -6.84
N ALA A 109 -13.37 2.21 -6.13
CA ALA A 109 -12.80 3.38 -5.46
C ALA A 109 -11.77 2.99 -4.40
N ALA A 110 -12.08 1.98 -3.57
CA ALA A 110 -11.15 1.47 -2.56
C ALA A 110 -9.90 0.84 -3.19
N ALA A 111 -10.04 0.09 -4.28
CA ALA A 111 -8.92 -0.51 -5.00
C ALA A 111 -8.02 0.56 -5.63
N ARG A 112 -8.60 1.61 -6.24
CA ARG A 112 -7.84 2.75 -6.77
C ARG A 112 -7.10 3.53 -5.69
N GLN A 113 -7.69 3.68 -4.50
CA GLN A 113 -7.01 4.29 -3.37
C GLN A 113 -5.77 3.48 -2.96
N GLN A 114 -5.88 2.15 -2.90
CA GLN A 114 -4.72 1.30 -2.58
C GLN A 114 -3.69 1.27 -3.70
N LEU A 115 -4.10 1.45 -4.95
CA LEU A 115 -3.20 1.57 -6.08
C LEU A 115 -2.35 2.84 -5.96
N ALA A 116 -2.95 3.97 -5.59
CA ALA A 116 -2.22 5.20 -5.29
C ALA A 116 -1.28 5.02 -4.08
N ALA A 117 -1.77 4.43 -2.99
CA ALA A 117 -0.96 4.18 -1.80
C ALA A 117 0.25 3.26 -2.07
N ALA A 118 0.08 2.23 -2.90
CA ALA A 118 1.17 1.34 -3.30
C ALA A 118 2.22 2.03 -4.17
N ARG A 119 1.82 3.00 -5.00
CA ARG A 119 2.75 3.84 -5.78
C ARG A 119 3.51 4.81 -4.90
N ASP A 120 2.82 5.49 -3.98
CA ASP A 120 3.45 6.39 -3.00
C ASP A 120 4.44 5.64 -2.11
N TYR A 121 4.10 4.42 -1.70
CA TYR A 121 5.00 3.54 -0.93
C TYR A 121 6.30 3.21 -1.67
N CYS A 122 6.25 3.10 -3.00
CA CYS A 122 7.40 2.80 -3.85
C CYS A 122 8.04 4.04 -4.48
N ALA A 123 7.64 5.25 -4.06
CA ALA A 123 8.26 6.49 -4.51
C ALA A 123 9.71 6.62 -3.98
N PRO A 124 10.63 7.23 -4.74
CA PRO A 124 12.05 7.37 -4.39
C PRO A 124 12.32 8.38 -3.27
#